data_AF-A0A4R5KZM6-F1
#
_entry.id   AF-A0A4R5KZM6-F1
#
_cell.length_a   1.000
_cell.length_b   1.000
_cell.length_c   1.000
_cell.angle_alpha   90.00
_cell.angle_beta   90.00
_cell.angle_gamma   90.00
#
_symmetry.space_group_name_H-M   'P 1'
#
loop_
_entity.id
_entity.type
_entity.pdbx_description
1 polymer ?
#
loop_
_entity_poly.entity_id
_entity_poly.type
_entity_poly.pdbx_seq_one_letter_code
_entity_poly.pdbx_strand_id
1 'polypeptide(L)'
;MKEMMGSVENKESTEFTTTEAPVAVDPPDGFRAGDAFSKGRIITPGTRAQLGAFGLFAPQPSQRQVLLPTTKPLNVKSAEDVLWVAFAELCGWPASAEDYRELAKEHRTWVIDGVPSPTHESAAGSAAAWERFRDVVDVLYEQDITLFLIGNGPLDWNIAQDPAHKTNARPEDLSRIASRVSLLSRVESFEPFDEIEISGS
;
A
#
# COMPACT_ATOMS: atom_id res chain seq x y z
N MET A 1 -6.67 0.51 84.14
CA MET A 1 -7.28 1.63 83.38
C MET A 1 -7.70 1.08 82.02
N LYS A 2 -9.03 1.09 81.76
CA LYS A 2 -9.80 0.76 80.53
C LYS A 2 -9.68 -0.68 79.97
N GLU A 3 -10.69 -1.56 80.04
CA GLU A 3 -12.03 -1.54 79.37
C GLU A 3 -11.91 -1.41 77.84
N MET A 4 -12.62 -2.11 76.96
CA MET A 4 -13.67 -3.15 76.95
C MET A 4 -13.92 -3.45 75.44
N MET A 5 -14.41 -4.65 75.11
CA MET A 5 -15.23 -5.04 73.94
C MET A 5 -14.90 -4.54 72.51
N GLY A 6 -14.96 -5.49 71.57
CA GLY A 6 -15.22 -5.19 70.16
C GLY A 6 -15.17 -6.43 69.28
N SER A 7 -16.19 -7.28 69.36
CA SER A 7 -16.51 -8.27 68.31
C SER A 7 -16.70 -7.58 66.96
N VAL A 8 -16.47 -8.30 65.86
CA VAL A 8 -17.41 -8.50 64.74
C VAL A 8 -16.66 -9.14 63.57
N GLU A 9 -17.18 -10.29 63.14
CA GLU A 9 -16.92 -10.95 61.85
C GLU A 9 -17.14 -10.00 60.67
N ASN A 10 -16.33 -10.13 59.62
CA ASN A 10 -16.86 -10.11 58.26
C ASN A 10 -15.90 -10.87 57.33
N LYS A 11 -16.37 -12.02 56.88
CA LYS A 11 -15.90 -12.69 55.65
C LYS A 11 -16.44 -11.89 54.48
N GLU A 12 -15.56 -11.19 53.78
CA GLU A 12 -15.88 -10.68 52.45
C GLU A 12 -15.02 -11.44 51.44
N SER A 13 -15.65 -12.43 50.82
CA SER A 13 -15.17 -13.05 49.58
C SER A 13 -15.33 -12.01 48.48
N THR A 14 -14.27 -11.31 48.12
CA THR A 14 -14.27 -10.46 46.93
C THR A 14 -14.09 -11.35 45.70
N GLU A 15 -15.20 -11.57 45.01
CA GLU A 15 -15.27 -12.07 43.64
C GLU A 15 -14.34 -11.25 42.73
N PHE A 16 -13.45 -11.96 42.03
CA PHE A 16 -12.70 -11.38 40.92
C PHE A 16 -13.67 -11.22 39.75
N THR A 17 -14.09 -9.99 39.48
CA THR A 17 -14.80 -9.64 38.25
C THR A 17 -13.94 -10.05 37.04
N THR A 18 -14.47 -11.00 36.27
CA THR A 18 -14.03 -11.26 34.90
C THR A 18 -14.10 -9.95 34.12
N THR A 19 -12.94 -9.43 33.72
CA THR A 19 -12.84 -8.37 32.71
C THR A 19 -13.48 -8.87 31.42
N GLU A 20 -14.65 -8.35 31.09
CA GLU A 20 -15.25 -8.56 29.77
C GLU A 20 -14.33 -7.91 28.71
N ALA A 21 -14.05 -8.67 27.64
CA ALA A 21 -13.32 -8.18 26.48
C ALA A 21 -14.05 -6.97 25.86
N PRO A 22 -13.33 -5.99 25.27
CA PRO A 22 -13.97 -4.85 24.64
C PRO A 22 -14.89 -5.34 23.51
N VAL A 23 -16.17 -5.00 23.62
CA VAL A 23 -17.18 -5.20 22.56
C VAL A 23 -16.68 -4.44 21.33
N ALA A 24 -16.44 -5.16 20.24
CA ALA A 24 -16.11 -4.58 18.96
C ALA A 24 -17.26 -3.62 18.57
N VAL A 25 -16.98 -2.33 18.58
CA VAL A 25 -17.90 -1.31 18.07
C VAL A 25 -17.95 -1.50 16.56
N ASP A 26 -19.10 -1.93 16.03
CA ASP A 26 -19.32 -1.99 14.59
C ASP A 26 -19.00 -0.62 13.97
N PRO A 27 -18.20 -0.57 12.89
CA PRO A 27 -17.87 0.70 12.23
C PRO A 27 -19.16 1.36 11.72
N PRO A 28 -19.22 2.72 11.73
CA PRO A 28 -20.41 3.44 11.32
C PRO A 28 -20.83 3.09 9.89
N ASP A 29 -22.15 2.88 9.72
CA ASP A 29 -22.82 2.53 8.47
C ASP A 29 -22.30 3.39 7.29
N GLY A 30 -21.55 2.74 6.39
CA GLY A 30 -20.93 3.36 5.22
C GLY A 30 -19.72 2.60 4.67
N PHE A 31 -19.05 1.77 5.48
CA PHE A 31 -18.03 0.83 5.03
C PHE A 31 -18.66 -0.54 4.76
N ARG A 32 -18.96 -0.84 3.49
CA ARG A 32 -19.04 -2.24 3.07
C ARG A 32 -17.62 -2.80 3.08
N ALA A 33 -17.39 -3.90 3.81
CA ALA A 33 -16.20 -4.71 3.59
C ALA A 33 -16.16 -5.10 2.09
N GLY A 34 -15.10 -4.73 1.36
CA GLY A 34 -14.92 -5.10 -0.06
C GLY A 34 -14.91 -3.94 -1.08
N ASP A 35 -14.60 -2.69 -0.72
CA ASP A 35 -14.48 -1.57 -1.66
C ASP A 35 -13.32 -0.60 -1.35
N ALA A 36 -12.37 -1.00 -0.50
CA ALA A 36 -11.19 -0.16 -0.24
C ALA A 36 -10.17 -0.23 -1.39
N PHE A 37 -10.00 -1.38 -2.04
CA PHE A 37 -9.08 -1.50 -3.17
C PHE A 37 -9.47 -0.57 -4.34
N SER A 38 -10.76 -0.51 -4.70
CA SER A 38 -11.28 0.35 -5.78
C SER A 38 -11.14 1.87 -5.48
N LYS A 39 -11.01 2.25 -4.21
CA LYS A 39 -10.69 3.63 -3.79
C LYS A 39 -9.24 4.00 -4.06
N GLY A 40 -8.39 3.03 -4.37
CA GLY A 40 -7.02 3.22 -4.84
C GLY A 40 -6.94 3.92 -6.20
N ARG A 41 -5.75 4.40 -6.55
CA ARG A 41 -5.53 5.22 -7.75
C ARG A 41 -4.25 4.85 -8.48
N ILE A 42 -4.28 4.99 -9.80
CA ILE A 42 -3.08 5.10 -10.63
C ILE A 42 -2.85 6.59 -10.89
N ILE A 43 -1.68 7.11 -10.52
CA ILE A 43 -1.33 8.52 -10.62
C ILE A 43 -0.09 8.68 -11.49
N THR A 44 -0.23 9.40 -12.60
CA THR A 44 0.86 9.72 -13.53
C THR A 44 0.81 11.21 -13.88
N PRO A 45 1.94 11.95 -13.85
CA PRO A 45 3.29 11.50 -13.48
C PRO A 45 3.57 11.48 -11.96
N GLY A 46 2.57 11.74 -11.11
CA GLY A 46 2.73 11.76 -9.66
C GLY A 46 3.22 13.11 -9.13
N THR A 47 2.76 14.22 -9.71
CA THR A 47 3.16 15.56 -9.24
C THR A 47 2.72 15.80 -7.80
N ARG A 48 3.40 16.71 -7.10
CA ARG A 48 3.02 17.10 -5.73
C ARG A 48 1.56 17.55 -5.61
N ALA A 49 1.04 18.22 -6.65
CA ALA A 49 -0.36 18.64 -6.68
C ALA A 49 -1.32 17.44 -6.81
N GLN A 50 -1.01 16.49 -7.71
CA GLN A 50 -1.82 15.27 -7.86
C GLN A 50 -1.85 14.46 -6.56
N LEU A 51 -0.69 14.26 -5.91
CA LEU A 51 -0.59 13.53 -4.65
C LEU A 51 -1.32 14.27 -3.52
N GLY A 52 -1.13 15.60 -3.42
CA GLY A 52 -1.76 16.42 -2.40
C GLY A 52 -3.30 16.43 -2.47
N ALA A 53 -3.89 16.27 -3.66
CA ALA A 53 -5.34 16.13 -3.83
C ALA A 53 -5.93 14.89 -3.11
N PHE A 54 -5.10 13.90 -2.79
CA PHE A 54 -5.46 12.69 -2.04
C PHE A 54 -4.82 12.63 -0.66
N GLY A 55 -4.28 13.75 -0.15
CA GLY A 55 -3.58 13.79 1.14
C GLY A 55 -2.26 13.04 1.16
N LEU A 56 -1.70 12.72 -0.01
CA LEU A 56 -0.42 12.02 -0.12
C LEU A 56 0.72 13.04 -0.24
N PHE A 57 1.73 12.87 0.61
CA PHE A 57 2.94 13.68 0.60
C PHE A 57 4.15 12.76 0.52
N ALA A 58 5.01 12.98 -0.47
CA ALA A 58 6.21 12.17 -0.65
C ALA A 58 7.05 12.20 0.64
N PRO A 59 7.39 11.04 1.22
CA PRO A 59 8.11 10.98 2.49
C PRO A 59 9.49 11.62 2.41
N GLN A 60 9.89 12.28 3.49
CA GLN A 60 11.24 12.81 3.65
C GLN A 60 12.24 11.67 3.90
N PRO A 61 13.53 11.82 3.55
CA PRO A 61 14.54 10.80 3.81
C PRO A 61 14.64 10.36 5.27
N SER A 62 14.30 11.24 6.23
CA SER A 62 14.29 10.95 7.66
C SER A 62 13.16 10.02 8.12
N GLN A 63 12.12 9.82 7.30
CA GLN A 63 10.99 8.93 7.59
C GLN A 63 11.23 7.49 7.11
N ARG A 64 12.35 7.24 6.43
CA ARG A 64 12.72 5.91 5.97
C ARG A 64 12.88 4.96 7.14
N GLN A 65 12.33 3.76 6.99
CA GLN A 65 12.40 2.73 8.01
C GLN A 65 12.61 1.36 7.39
N VAL A 66 12.92 0.39 8.25
CA VAL A 66 13.08 -1.01 7.88
C VAL A 66 12.00 -1.80 8.59
N LEU A 67 11.10 -2.42 7.82
CA LEU A 67 10.08 -3.32 8.33
C LEU A 67 10.62 -4.76 8.35
N LEU A 68 10.17 -5.56 9.29
CA LEU A 68 10.52 -6.99 9.38
C LEU A 68 9.23 -7.81 9.51
N PRO A 69 8.57 -8.15 8.39
CA PRO A 69 7.25 -8.79 8.42
C PRO A 69 7.34 -10.23 8.94
N THR A 70 7.97 -11.13 8.16
CA THR A 70 8.19 -12.51 8.62
C THR A 70 9.64 -12.95 8.49
N THR A 71 10.23 -12.84 7.30
CA THR A 71 11.51 -13.52 7.02
C THR A 71 12.69 -12.60 6.71
N LYS A 72 12.43 -11.45 6.10
CA LYS A 72 13.48 -10.56 5.57
C LYS A 72 13.16 -9.10 5.87
N PRO A 73 14.17 -8.25 6.11
CA PRO A 73 13.96 -6.82 6.25
C PRO A 73 13.57 -6.20 4.90
N LEU A 74 12.62 -5.27 4.92
CA LEU A 74 12.19 -4.47 3.78
C LEU A 74 12.42 -2.98 4.08
N ASN A 75 13.16 -2.29 3.22
CA ASN A 75 13.30 -0.83 3.31
C ASN A 75 12.06 -0.16 2.73
N VAL A 76 11.50 0.79 3.46
CA VAL A 76 10.33 1.56 3.05
C VAL A 76 10.60 3.05 3.25
N LYS A 77 9.91 3.89 2.47
CA LYS A 77 10.04 5.35 2.53
C LYS A 77 9.31 5.93 3.73
N SER A 78 8.19 5.32 4.11
CA SER A 78 7.42 5.56 5.33
C SER A 78 6.44 4.40 5.54
N ALA A 79 5.98 4.20 6.76
CA ALA A 79 4.88 3.30 7.11
C ALA A 79 4.22 3.73 8.42
N GLU A 80 4.06 5.05 8.60
CA GLU A 80 3.25 5.62 9.69
C GLU A 80 1.76 5.40 9.36
N ASP A 81 1.14 6.34 8.64
CA ASP A 81 -0.28 6.21 8.24
C ASP A 81 -0.46 5.44 6.91
N VAL A 82 0.57 5.49 6.06
CA VAL A 82 0.57 4.89 4.72
C VAL A 82 1.89 4.17 4.54
N LEU A 83 1.83 2.92 4.10
CA LEU A 83 3.02 2.18 3.69
C LEU A 83 3.47 2.69 2.32
N TRP A 84 4.50 3.52 2.31
CA TRP A 84 5.10 4.06 1.11
C TRP A 84 6.40 3.31 0.80
N VAL A 85 6.44 2.64 -0.34
CA VAL A 85 7.59 1.83 -0.76
C VAL A 85 7.89 2.06 -2.24
N ALA A 86 9.17 2.05 -2.60
CA ALA A 86 9.56 2.14 -4.01
C ALA A 86 9.36 0.78 -4.70
N PHE A 87 8.91 0.79 -5.95
CA PHE A 87 8.77 -0.42 -6.77
C PHE A 87 10.06 -1.25 -6.77
N ALA A 88 11.21 -0.59 -6.93
CA ALA A 88 12.53 -1.24 -6.96
C ALA A 88 12.88 -1.93 -5.63
N GLU A 89 12.56 -1.32 -4.49
CA GLU A 89 12.78 -1.94 -3.18
C GLU A 89 11.82 -3.12 -2.98
N LEU A 90 10.52 -2.92 -3.26
CA LEU A 90 9.50 -3.95 -3.05
C LEU A 90 9.68 -5.17 -3.95
N CYS A 91 9.96 -4.96 -5.23
CA CYS A 91 10.06 -6.03 -6.22
C CYS A 91 11.49 -6.58 -6.36
N GLY A 92 12.49 -5.89 -5.81
CA GLY A 92 13.85 -6.40 -5.61
C GLY A 92 13.99 -7.23 -4.33
N TRP A 93 13.04 -7.10 -3.40
CA TRP A 93 13.04 -7.83 -2.14
C TRP A 93 12.62 -9.28 -2.33
N PRO A 94 13.37 -10.27 -1.80
CA PRO A 94 13.05 -11.69 -1.92
C PRO A 94 11.96 -12.11 -0.93
N ALA A 95 10.78 -11.50 -1.08
CA ALA A 95 9.62 -11.74 -0.24
C ALA A 95 8.98 -13.11 -0.51
N SER A 96 8.30 -13.66 0.50
CA SER A 96 7.26 -14.67 0.31
C SER A 96 5.88 -14.02 0.19
N ALA A 97 4.88 -14.76 -0.30
CA ALA A 97 3.50 -14.29 -0.30
C ALA A 97 2.97 -14.00 1.12
N GLU A 98 3.50 -14.68 2.14
CA GLU A 98 3.12 -14.45 3.53
C GLU A 98 3.66 -13.11 4.04
N ASP A 99 4.85 -12.71 3.62
CA ASP A 99 5.41 -11.42 3.98
C ASP A 99 4.53 -10.25 3.52
N TYR A 100 3.99 -10.31 2.29
CA TYR A 100 3.05 -9.30 1.80
C TYR A 100 1.72 -9.33 2.56
N ARG A 101 1.23 -10.53 2.93
CA ARG A 101 0.01 -10.66 3.72
C ARG A 101 0.16 -10.08 5.12
N GLU A 102 1.33 -10.23 5.74
CA GLU A 102 1.61 -9.66 7.06
C GLU A 102 1.64 -8.13 6.99
N LEU A 103 2.37 -7.57 6.01
CA LEU A 103 2.36 -6.13 5.77
C LEU A 103 0.94 -5.58 5.50
N ALA A 104 0.10 -6.34 4.78
CA ALA A 104 -1.27 -5.93 4.48
C ALA A 104 -2.22 -5.98 5.70
N LYS A 105 -1.91 -6.79 6.73
CA LYS A 105 -2.66 -6.77 8.00
C LYS A 105 -2.40 -5.47 8.76
N GLU A 106 -1.16 -5.02 8.78
CA GLU A 106 -0.70 -3.84 9.51
C GLU A 106 -0.99 -2.52 8.77
N HIS A 107 -0.84 -2.52 7.44
CA HIS A 107 -0.99 -1.32 6.62
C HIS A 107 -2.15 -1.43 5.64
N ARG A 108 -3.19 -0.62 5.86
CA ARG A 108 -4.43 -0.62 5.05
C ARG A 108 -4.43 0.35 3.86
N THR A 109 -3.38 1.15 3.75
CA THR A 109 -3.14 2.04 2.60
C THR A 109 -1.70 1.92 2.17
N TRP A 110 -1.50 1.63 0.88
CA TRP A 110 -0.19 1.44 0.27
C TRP A 110 0.04 2.44 -0.85
N VAL A 111 1.26 2.97 -0.92
CA VAL A 111 1.77 3.72 -2.05
C VAL A 111 2.99 2.99 -2.59
N ILE A 112 2.92 2.57 -3.86
CA ILE A 112 4.05 2.03 -4.59
C ILE A 112 4.47 3.07 -5.63
N ASP A 113 5.65 3.66 -5.43
CA ASP A 113 6.15 4.73 -6.31
C ASP A 113 7.32 4.31 -7.19
N GLY A 114 7.55 5.08 -8.26
CA GLY A 114 8.56 4.77 -9.25
C GLY A 114 8.25 3.49 -10.02
N VAL A 115 6.96 3.18 -10.23
CA VAL A 115 6.54 2.03 -11.04
C VAL A 115 7.00 2.28 -12.48
N PRO A 116 7.82 1.38 -13.07
CA PRO A 116 8.26 1.54 -14.44
C PRO A 116 7.08 1.37 -15.41
N SER A 117 7.14 2.01 -16.57
CA SER A 117 6.16 1.77 -17.62
C SER A 117 6.21 0.28 -18.05
N PRO A 118 5.06 -0.40 -18.14
CA PRO A 118 5.02 -1.79 -18.58
C PRO A 118 5.21 -1.97 -20.10
N THR A 119 5.11 -0.89 -20.89
CA THR A 119 5.16 -0.91 -22.37
C THR A 119 6.58 -0.77 -22.95
N HIS A 120 7.60 -0.61 -22.09
CA HIS A 120 8.99 -0.53 -22.49
C HIS A 120 9.89 -1.37 -21.55
N GLU A 121 10.96 -1.93 -22.10
CA GLU A 121 11.98 -2.61 -21.31
C GLU A 121 12.70 -1.60 -20.40
N SER A 122 12.93 -1.99 -19.15
CA SER A 122 13.68 -1.18 -18.19
C SER A 122 14.44 -2.08 -17.22
N ALA A 123 15.54 -1.57 -16.66
CA ALA A 123 16.33 -2.32 -15.68
C ALA A 123 15.53 -2.65 -14.40
N ALA A 124 14.62 -1.76 -14.00
CA ALA A 124 13.79 -1.95 -12.82
C ALA A 124 12.70 -3.02 -13.04
N GLY A 125 12.11 -3.07 -14.23
CA GLY A 125 11.03 -4.00 -14.56
C GLY A 125 11.53 -5.31 -15.15
N SER A 126 12.33 -6.11 -14.43
CA SER A 126 12.67 -7.48 -14.88
C SER A 126 11.46 -8.43 -14.80
N ALA A 127 11.51 -9.59 -15.47
CA ALA A 127 10.44 -10.60 -15.39
C ALA A 127 10.10 -10.98 -13.93
N ALA A 128 11.12 -11.23 -13.11
CA ALA A 128 10.94 -11.55 -11.69
C ALA A 128 10.41 -10.38 -10.85
N ALA A 129 10.73 -9.13 -11.23
CA ALA A 129 10.17 -7.95 -10.57
C ALA A 129 8.67 -7.83 -10.88
N TRP A 130 8.25 -8.09 -12.13
CA TRP A 130 6.84 -8.08 -12.51
C TRP A 130 6.04 -9.21 -11.89
N GLU A 131 6.61 -10.41 -11.77
CA GLU A 131 6.02 -11.53 -11.03
C GLU A 131 5.76 -11.14 -9.57
N ARG A 132 6.74 -10.55 -8.88
CA ARG A 132 6.56 -10.07 -7.49
C ARG A 132 5.55 -8.95 -7.39
N PHE A 133 5.55 -8.02 -8.34
CA PHE A 133 4.54 -6.95 -8.37
C PHE A 133 3.14 -7.53 -8.55
N ARG A 134 2.97 -8.53 -9.42
CA ARG A 134 1.73 -9.29 -9.58
C ARG A 134 1.29 -9.93 -8.28
N ASP A 135 2.21 -10.56 -7.52
CA ASP A 135 1.91 -11.17 -6.23
C ASP A 135 1.46 -10.14 -5.18
N VAL A 136 2.14 -8.99 -5.11
CA VAL A 136 1.73 -7.87 -4.24
C VAL A 136 0.32 -7.41 -4.60
N VAL A 137 0.07 -7.09 -5.88
CA VAL A 137 -1.24 -6.59 -6.33
C VAL A 137 -2.34 -7.62 -6.05
N ASP A 138 -2.05 -8.91 -6.22
CA ASP A 138 -3.00 -9.98 -5.89
C ASP A 138 -3.36 -9.99 -4.40
N VAL A 139 -2.37 -9.92 -3.51
CA VAL A 139 -2.58 -9.87 -2.05
C VAL A 139 -3.34 -8.63 -1.63
N LEU A 140 -2.97 -7.45 -2.14
CA LEU A 140 -3.63 -6.19 -1.80
C LEU A 140 -5.09 -6.16 -2.26
N TYR A 141 -5.39 -6.73 -3.42
CA TYR A 141 -6.78 -6.91 -3.86
C TYR A 141 -7.53 -7.92 -2.98
N GLU A 142 -6.93 -9.08 -2.68
CA GLU A 142 -7.59 -10.14 -1.91
C GLU A 142 -7.90 -9.69 -0.48
N GLN A 143 -7.08 -8.80 0.09
CA GLN A 143 -7.29 -8.22 1.41
C GLN A 143 -8.03 -6.86 1.40
N ASP A 144 -8.53 -6.41 0.24
CA ASP A 144 -9.23 -5.13 0.06
C ASP A 144 -8.43 -3.93 0.61
N ILE A 145 -7.16 -3.81 0.22
CA ILE A 145 -6.24 -2.74 0.67
C ILE A 145 -6.27 -1.57 -0.30
N THR A 146 -6.31 -0.33 0.21
CA THR A 146 -6.27 0.86 -0.65
C THR A 146 -4.88 0.99 -1.29
N LEU A 147 -4.81 0.96 -2.62
CA LEU A 147 -3.55 0.97 -3.37
C LEU A 147 -3.39 2.22 -4.24
N PHE A 148 -2.31 2.97 -4.04
CA PHE A 148 -1.85 4.03 -4.92
C PHE A 148 -0.61 3.58 -5.70
N LEU A 149 -0.68 3.65 -7.02
CA LEU A 149 0.43 3.37 -7.93
C LEU A 149 0.90 4.68 -8.56
N ILE A 150 2.19 4.98 -8.45
CA ILE A 150 2.77 6.22 -8.99
C ILE A 150 3.81 5.86 -10.05
N GLY A 151 3.54 6.27 -11.29
CA GLY A 151 4.45 6.09 -12.42
C GLY A 151 4.98 7.42 -12.92
N ASN A 152 6.26 7.46 -13.31
CA ASN A 152 6.86 8.63 -13.96
C ASN A 152 6.38 8.83 -15.40
N GLY A 153 5.69 7.84 -15.97
CA GLY A 153 5.06 7.85 -17.28
C GLY A 153 3.78 7.00 -17.28
N PRO A 154 3.12 6.83 -18.44
CA PRO A 154 1.89 6.07 -18.55
C PRO A 154 2.06 4.63 -18.05
N LEU A 155 1.10 4.17 -17.24
CA LEU A 155 1.10 2.82 -16.68
C LEU A 155 -0.03 2.02 -17.33
N ASP A 156 0.20 1.57 -18.56
CA ASP A 156 -0.80 0.90 -19.40
C ASP A 156 -0.53 -0.59 -19.58
N TRP A 157 -0.87 -1.38 -18.57
CA TRP A 157 -0.70 -2.84 -18.60
C TRP A 157 -1.54 -3.57 -19.64
N ASN A 158 -2.63 -2.95 -20.13
CA ASN A 158 -3.45 -3.52 -21.19
C ASN A 158 -2.72 -3.40 -22.55
N ILE A 159 -2.10 -2.25 -22.80
CA ILE A 159 -1.31 -1.99 -24.01
C ILE A 159 -0.02 -2.82 -24.00
N ALA A 160 0.59 -3.02 -22.82
CA ALA A 160 1.80 -3.81 -22.66
C ALA A 160 1.68 -5.29 -23.10
N GLN A 161 0.47 -5.80 -23.28
CA GLN A 161 0.22 -7.15 -23.79
C GLN A 161 0.34 -7.25 -25.32
N ASP A 162 0.32 -6.12 -26.02
CA ASP A 162 0.52 -6.09 -27.47
C ASP A 162 1.99 -6.43 -27.80
N PRO A 163 2.26 -7.46 -28.63
CA PRO A 163 3.62 -7.84 -29.01
C PRO A 163 4.41 -6.74 -29.74
N ALA A 164 3.76 -5.67 -30.20
CA ALA A 164 4.43 -4.49 -30.73
C ALA A 164 5.25 -3.73 -29.66
N HIS A 165 4.90 -3.87 -28.38
CA HIS A 165 5.59 -3.24 -27.27
C HIS A 165 6.69 -4.15 -26.72
N LYS A 166 7.85 -3.56 -26.40
CA LYS A 166 8.94 -4.30 -25.76
C LYS A 166 8.70 -4.33 -24.25
N THR A 167 8.63 -5.52 -23.67
CA THR A 167 8.47 -5.69 -22.23
C THR A 167 9.25 -6.90 -21.74
N ASN A 168 9.75 -6.80 -20.50
CA ASN A 168 10.39 -7.93 -19.81
C ASN A 168 9.39 -8.78 -19.03
N ALA A 169 8.14 -8.31 -18.88
CA ALA A 169 7.11 -9.00 -18.13
C ALA A 169 6.57 -10.21 -18.91
N ARG A 170 6.18 -11.27 -18.21
CA ARG A 170 5.48 -12.39 -18.84
C ARG A 170 4.01 -12.01 -19.12
N PRO A 171 3.39 -12.50 -20.20
CA PRO A 171 2.01 -12.16 -20.56
C PRO A 171 0.98 -12.46 -19.44
N GLU A 172 1.17 -13.53 -18.69
CA GLU A 172 0.30 -13.92 -17.57
C GLU A 172 0.37 -12.94 -16.40
N ASP A 173 1.56 -12.40 -16.11
CA ASP A 173 1.74 -11.41 -15.04
C ASP A 173 1.06 -10.10 -15.45
N LEU A 174 1.28 -9.64 -16.68
CA LEU A 174 0.62 -8.44 -17.23
C LEU A 174 -0.89 -8.57 -17.24
N SER A 175 -1.42 -9.72 -17.66
CA SER A 175 -2.87 -9.96 -17.70
C SER A 175 -3.48 -9.89 -16.32
N ARG A 176 -2.82 -10.49 -15.32
CA ARG A 176 -3.28 -10.48 -13.93
C ARG A 176 -3.22 -9.09 -13.32
N ILE A 177 -2.11 -8.38 -13.50
CA ILE A 177 -1.95 -6.99 -13.03
C ILE A 177 -3.02 -6.12 -13.69
N ALA A 178 -3.15 -6.15 -15.02
CA ALA A 178 -4.13 -5.36 -15.77
C ALA A 178 -5.55 -5.59 -15.27
N SER A 179 -5.94 -6.86 -15.05
CA SER A 179 -7.26 -7.20 -14.52
C SER A 179 -7.52 -6.55 -13.16
N ARG A 180 -6.59 -6.65 -12.21
CA ARG A 180 -6.77 -6.09 -10.86
C ARG A 180 -6.73 -4.57 -10.86
N VAL A 181 -5.73 -3.97 -11.49
CA VAL A 181 -5.57 -2.50 -11.48
C VAL A 181 -6.61 -1.77 -12.32
N SER A 182 -7.39 -2.48 -13.16
CA SER A 182 -8.54 -1.90 -13.88
C SER A 182 -9.64 -1.36 -12.97
N LEU A 183 -9.65 -1.78 -11.70
CA LEU A 183 -10.58 -1.32 -10.67
C LEU A 183 -10.14 0.00 -10.01
N LEU A 184 -8.90 0.43 -10.26
CA LEU A 184 -8.37 1.67 -9.73
C LEU A 184 -8.74 2.83 -10.66
N SER A 185 -9.17 3.96 -10.09
CA SER A 185 -9.37 5.16 -10.90
C SER A 185 -8.03 5.78 -11.31
N ARG A 186 -7.96 6.37 -12.50
CA ARG A 186 -6.75 7.04 -13.01
C ARG A 186 -6.78 8.54 -12.79
N VAL A 187 -5.61 9.09 -12.51
CA VAL A 187 -5.33 10.52 -12.39
C VAL A 187 -4.17 10.84 -13.31
N GLU A 188 -4.50 11.38 -14.48
CA GLU A 188 -3.55 11.72 -15.54
C GLU A 188 -3.47 13.24 -15.66
N SER A 189 -2.25 13.77 -15.75
CA SER A 189 -2.04 15.16 -16.15
C SER A 189 -1.73 15.19 -17.64
N PHE A 190 -2.60 15.81 -18.44
CA PHE A 190 -2.27 16.24 -19.80
C PHE A 190 -1.73 17.67 -19.72
N GLU A 191 -0.48 17.84 -19.30
CA GLU A 191 0.23 19.07 -19.67
C GLU A 191 1.10 18.69 -20.87
N PRO A 192 0.78 19.17 -22.10
CA PRO A 192 1.71 19.02 -23.20
C PRO A 192 3.02 19.73 -22.83
N PHE A 193 4.14 19.13 -23.20
CA PHE A 193 5.42 19.83 -23.23
C PHE A 193 5.33 20.91 -24.31
N ASP A 194 4.69 22.04 -24.01
CA ASP A 194 4.95 23.26 -24.76
C ASP A 194 6.36 23.70 -24.36
N GLU A 195 7.31 23.23 -25.15
CA GLU A 195 8.63 23.82 -25.30
C GLU A 195 8.38 25.27 -25.75
N ILE A 196 8.19 26.16 -24.79
CA ILE A 196 8.31 27.59 -25.04
C ILE A 196 9.80 27.80 -25.35
N GLU A 197 10.17 27.62 -26.61
CA GLU A 197 11.35 28.26 -27.17
C GLU A 197 11.13 29.76 -27.00
N ILE A 198 11.64 30.28 -25.88
CA ILE A 198 11.84 31.71 -25.69
C ILE A 198 12.93 32.09 -26.68
N SER A 199 12.52 32.37 -27.91
CA SER A 199 13.30 33.15 -28.86
C SER A 199 13.67 34.45 -28.16
N GLY A 200 14.95 34.60 -27.85
CA GLY A 200 15.43 35.71 -27.04
C GLY A 200 16.94 35.77 -26.93
N SER A 201 17.62 36.00 -28.05
CA SER A 201 18.57 37.13 -28.26
C SER A 201 19.42 36.92 -29.50
#